data_AF-A0A3G2ULA2-F1
#
_entry.id   AF-A0A3G2ULA2-F1
#
_cell.length_a   1.000
_cell.length_b   1.000
_cell.length_c   1.000
_cell.angle_alpha   90.00
_cell.angle_beta   90.00
_cell.angle_gamma   90.00
#
_symmetry.space_group_name_H-M   'P 1'
#
loop_
_entity.id
_entity.type
_entity.pdbx_description
1 polymer ?
#
loop_
_entity_poly.entity_id
_entity_poly.type
_entity_poly.pdbx_seq_one_letter_code
_entity_poly.pdbx_strand_id
1 'polypeptide(L)' 'MDNRGEMPSALQVARAMSVVLGRKLADFSADQIVLTREEAALCLGLADGVVENLEQDEDKAG' A
#
# COMPACT_ATOMS: atom_id res chain seq x y z
N MET A 1 21.25 4.12 22.78
CA MET A 1 20.94 3.67 21.41
C MET A 1 19.52 4.11 21.14
N ASP A 2 19.35 5.20 20.39
CA ASP A 2 18.02 5.69 20.00
C ASP A 2 17.43 4.72 18.98
N ASN A 3 16.70 3.71 19.47
CA ASN A 3 15.87 2.86 18.63
C ASN A 3 14.56 3.61 18.31
N ARG A 4 14.68 4.84 17.78
CA ARG A 4 13.57 5.53 17.12
C ARG A 4 13.29 4.71 15.88
N GLY A 5 12.39 3.72 16.04
CA GLY A 5 12.01 2.78 15.01
C GLY A 5 11.78 3.53 13.71
N GLU A 6 12.69 3.32 12.77
CA GLU A 6 12.65 3.97 11.47
C GLU A 6 11.31 3.58 10.85
N MET A 7 10.43 4.55 10.62
CA MET A 7 9.17 4.26 9.96
C MET A 7 9.49 3.71 8.57
N PRO A 8 8.89 2.58 8.17
CA PRO A 8 9.15 2.02 6.86
C PRO A 8 8.76 3.03 5.78
N SER A 9 9.60 3.17 4.76
CA SER A 9 9.30 4.02 3.61
C SER A 9 8.03 3.56 2.88
N ALA A 10 7.36 4.49 2.20
CA ALA A 10 6.19 4.17 1.38
C ALA A 10 6.46 3.03 0.39
N LEU A 11 7.66 2.96 -0.20
CA LEU A 11 8.06 1.88 -1.09
C LEU A 11 8.17 0.52 -0.37
N GLN A 12 8.71 0.49 0.85
CA GLN A 12 8.76 -0.75 1.64
C GLN A 12 7.35 -1.22 2.01
N VAL A 13 6.47 -0.30 2.39
CA VAL A 13 5.06 -0.59 2.68
C VAL A 13 4.33 -1.10 1.43
N ALA A 14 4.52 -0.47 0.27
CA ALA A 14 3.94 -0.89 -1.00
C ALA A 14 4.36 -2.32 -1.39
N ARG A 15 5.66 -2.64 -1.25
CA ARG A 15 6.18 -3.98 -1.51
C ARG A 15 5.59 -5.01 -0.55
N ALA A 16 5.51 -4.69 0.73
CA ALA A 16 4.91 -5.56 1.73
C ALA A 16 3.42 -5.83 1.39
N MET A 17 2.66 -4.79 1.04
CA MET A 17 1.25 -4.93 0.69
C MET A 17 1.05 -5.72 -0.62
N SER A 18 1.93 -5.55 -1.61
CA SER A 18 1.89 -6.38 -2.82
C SER A 18 2.05 -7.86 -2.51
N VAL A 19 2.94 -8.23 -1.58
CA VAL A 19 3.11 -9.62 -1.14
C VAL A 19 1.87 -10.13 -0.39
N VAL A 20 1.30 -9.33 0.51
CA VAL A 20 0.11 -9.70 1.28
C VAL A 20 -1.09 -9.94 0.35
N LEU A 21 -1.38 -8.98 -0.53
CA LEU A 21 -2.49 -9.08 -1.48
C LEU A 21 -2.26 -10.22 -2.48
N GLY A 22 -1.04 -10.38 -2.99
CA GLY A 22 -0.68 -11.47 -3.89
C GLY A 22 -0.90 -12.84 -3.28
N ARG A 23 -0.57 -13.02 -1.99
CA ARG A 23 -0.85 -14.27 -1.26
C ARG A 23 -2.35 -14.52 -1.09
N LYS A 24 -3.12 -13.49 -0.74
CA LYS A 24 -4.57 -13.62 -0.58
C LYS A 24 -5.27 -13.92 -1.92
N LEU A 25 -4.81 -13.31 -3.02
CA LEU A 25 -5.29 -13.57 -4.39
C LEU A 25 -4.91 -14.95 -4.93
N ALA A 26 -3.82 -15.54 -4.45
CA ALA A 26 -3.40 -16.88 -4.86
C ALA A 26 -4.31 -17.99 -4.30
N ASP A 27 -5.19 -17.68 -3.34
CA ASP A 27 -6.25 -18.57 -2.92
C ASP A 27 -7.43 -18.48 -3.90
N PHE A 28 -7.36 -19.27 -4.96
CA PHE A 28 -8.41 -19.35 -5.98
C PHE A 28 -9.73 -19.95 -5.48
N SER A 29 -9.76 -20.51 -4.26
CA SER A 29 -10.98 -21.05 -3.67
C SER A 29 -11.79 -20.01 -2.88
N ALA A 30 -11.17 -18.86 -2.58
CA ALA A 30 -11.82 -17.78 -1.85
C ALA A 30 -12.71 -16.94 -2.79
N ASP A 31 -13.98 -16.78 -2.42
CA ASP A 31 -14.93 -15.89 -3.11
C ASP A 31 -14.70 -14.40 -2.75
N GLN A 32 -14.05 -14.15 -1.62
CA GLN A 32 -13.80 -12.81 -1.11
C GLN A 32 -12.42 -12.70 -0.43
N ILE A 33 -11.79 -11.53 -0.55
CA ILE A 33 -10.56 -11.19 0.15
C ILE A 33 -10.90 -10.29 1.34
N VAL A 34 -10.59 -10.76 2.55
CA VAL A 34 -10.77 -10.00 3.78
C VAL A 34 -9.44 -9.39 4.21
N LEU A 35 -9.43 -8.08 4.44
CA LEU A 35 -8.30 -7.34 4.98
C LEU A 35 -8.53 -7.04 6.46
N THR A 36 -7.47 -7.05 7.26
CA THR A 36 -7.53 -6.44 8.59
C THR A 36 -7.67 -4.92 8.47
N ARG A 37 -8.03 -4.26 9.57
CA ARG A 37 -8.14 -2.81 9.59
C ARG A 37 -6.81 -2.14 9.23
N GLU A 38 -5.70 -2.69 9.72
CA GLU A 38 -4.35 -2.20 9.44
C GLU A 38 -3.99 -2.40 7.97
N GLU A 39 -4.24 -3.59 7.40
CA GLU A 39 -4.02 -3.86 5.98
C GLU A 39 -4.82 -2.90 5.09
N ALA A 40 -6.10 -2.67 5.42
CA ALA A 40 -6.96 -1.74 4.69
C ALA A 40 -6.48 -0.29 4.79
N ALA A 41 -6.06 0.16 5.99
CA ALA A 41 -5.52 1.51 6.19
C ALA A 41 -4.21 1.72 5.40
N LEU A 42 -3.35 0.71 5.35
CA LEU A 42 -2.13 0.76 4.55
C LEU A 42 -2.43 0.80 3.05
N CYS A 43 -3.39 -0.01 2.57
CA CYS A 43 -3.83 0.05 1.18
C CYS A 43 -4.39 1.43 0.80
N LEU A 44 -5.20 2.04 1.67
CA LEU A 44 -5.75 3.37 1.43
C LEU A 44 -4.65 4.43 1.36
N GLY A 45 -3.77 4.50 2.34
CA GLY A 45 -2.68 5.48 2.34
C GLY A 45 -1.72 5.33 1.16
N LEU A 46 -1.50 4.11 0.67
CA LEU A 46 -0.75 3.87 -0.56
C LEU A 46 -1.49 4.38 -1.80
N ALA A 47 -2.80 4.15 -1.90
CA ALA A 47 -3.60 4.62 -3.02
C ALA A 47 -3.64 6.15 -3.07
N ASP A 48 -3.91 6.80 -1.93
CA ASP A 48 -3.94 8.26 -1.82
C ASP A 48 -2.58 8.85 -2.22
N GLY A 49 -1.47 8.30 -1.73
CA GLY A 49 -0.14 8.76 -2.10
C GLY A 49 0.21 8.56 -3.58
N VAL A 50 -0.35 7.55 -4.25
CA VAL A 50 -0.20 7.40 -5.71
C VAL A 50 -1.04 8.43 -6.46
N VAL A 51 -2.28 8.67 -6.04
CA VAL A 51 -3.16 9.69 -6.62
C VAL A 51 -2.49 11.06 -6.54
N GLU A 52 -2.00 11.47 -5.37
CA GLU A 52 -1.31 12.74 -5.19
C GLU A 52 -0.11 12.91 -6.13
N ASN A 53 0.68 11.85 -6.33
CA ASN A 53 1.84 11.90 -7.23
C ASN A 53 1.41 12.03 -8.71
N LEU A 54 0.37 11.30 -9.12
CA LEU A 54 -0.15 11.35 -10.49
C LEU A 54 -0.79 12.71 -10.81
N GLU A 55 -1.58 13.27 -9.88
CA GLU A 55 -2.17 14.61 -10.01
C GLU A 55 -1.08 15.68 -10.15
N GLN A 56 -0.02 15.61 -9.34
CA GLN A 56 1.13 16.51 -9.47
C GLN A 56 1.87 16.39 -10.81
N ASP A 57 1.87 15.22 -11.43
CA ASP A 57 2.51 15.01 -12.73
C ASP A 57 1.61 15.51 -13.87
N GLU A 58 0.27 15.39 -13.75
CA GLU A 58 -0.69 15.98 -14.68
C GLU A 58 -0.66 17.53 -14.63
N ASP A 59 -0.58 18.11 -13.43
CA ASP A 59 -0.49 19.57 -13.23
C ASP A 59 0.81 20.17 -13.79
N LYS A 60 1.90 19.40 -13.82
CA LYS A 60 3.19 19.83 -14.43
C LYS A 60 3.21 19.68 -15.94
N ALA A 61 2.30 18.90 -16.52
CA ALA A 61 2.20 18.66 -17.95
C ALA A 61 1.25 19.64 -18.67
N GLY A 62 0.51 20.47 -17.92
CA GLY A 62 -0.36 21.55 -18.42
C GLY A 62 0.30 22.92 -18.41
#